data_AF-A0A3M1SE73-F1
#
_entry.id   AF-A0A3M1SE73-F1
#
_cell.length_a   1.000
_cell.length_b   1.000
_cell.length_c   1.000
_cell.angle_alpha   90.00
_cell.angle_beta   90.00
_cell.angle_gamma   90.00
#
_symmetry.space_group_name_H-M   'P 1'
#
loop_
_entity.id
_entity.type
_entity.pdbx_description
1 polymer ?
#
loop_
_entity_poly.entity_id
_entity_poly.type
_entity_poly.pdbx_seq_one_letter_code
_entity_poly.pdbx_strand_id
1 'polypeptide(L)'
;MKRLWKCIPVSLMMVCFFMSAATLASHNEIGKVRCLSCHVKLPFNKIADRFTSYSVKTCRKCHNEKMITFDHPVGIRVKKTLPPDLPLSEDGRMICITCHTFHRATYL
;
A
#
# COMPACT_ATOMS: atom_id res chain seq x y z
N MET A 1 -27.28 -27.20 45.73
CA MET A 1 -26.57 -27.06 44.44
C MET A 1 -26.53 -25.58 44.06
N LYS A 2 -25.46 -24.88 44.43
CA LYS A 2 -25.32 -23.42 44.23
C LYS A 2 -24.54 -23.17 42.94
N ARG A 3 -25.16 -22.43 42.01
CA ARG A 3 -24.63 -22.01 40.71
C ARG A 3 -23.29 -21.27 40.86
N LEU A 4 -22.19 -21.94 40.52
CA LEU A 4 -20.84 -21.37 40.40
C LEU A 4 -20.68 -20.67 39.03
N TRP A 5 -21.38 -19.54 38.84
CA TRP A 5 -21.34 -18.81 37.56
C TRP A 5 -21.03 -17.32 37.78
N LYS A 6 -19.94 -17.02 38.48
CA LYS A 6 -19.34 -15.68 38.53
C LYS A 6 -17.83 -15.83 38.65
N CYS A 7 -17.09 -14.94 37.99
CA CYS A 7 -15.63 -14.87 37.89
C CYS A 7 -15.02 -15.54 36.64
N ILE A 8 -15.55 -15.22 35.45
CA ILE A 8 -14.65 -15.09 34.28
C ILE A 8 -14.03 -13.69 34.41
N PRO A 9 -12.71 -13.56 34.57
CA PRO A 9 -12.08 -12.27 34.76
C PRO A 9 -12.24 -11.47 33.46
N VAL A 10 -12.98 -10.37 33.53
CA VAL A 10 -13.20 -9.40 32.44
C VAL A 10 -11.87 -8.91 31.83
N SER A 11 -10.76 -9.08 32.55
CA SER A 11 -9.40 -8.76 32.11
C SER A 11 -8.90 -9.54 30.90
N LEU A 12 -9.38 -10.78 30.64
CA LEU A 12 -8.86 -11.56 29.50
C LEU A 12 -9.48 -11.12 28.15
N MET A 13 -10.65 -10.49 28.17
CA MET A 13 -11.37 -10.08 26.95
C MET A 13 -10.86 -8.75 26.37
N MET A 14 -10.08 -7.99 27.14
CA MET A 14 -9.52 -6.70 26.71
C MET A 14 -8.17 -6.81 26.01
N VAL A 15 -7.46 -7.94 26.16
CA VAL A 15 -6.13 -8.17 25.57
C VAL A 15 -6.21 -8.59 24.10
N CYS A 16 -7.28 -9.27 23.69
CA CYS A 16 -7.46 -9.72 22.30
C CYS A 16 -7.92 -8.61 21.34
N PHE A 17 -8.42 -7.48 21.84
CA PHE A 17 -8.99 -6.43 20.98
C PHE A 17 -7.94 -5.43 20.44
N PHE A 18 -6.76 -5.34 21.07
CA PHE A 18 -5.72 -4.38 20.67
C PHE A 18 -4.71 -4.89 19.64
N MET A 19 -4.67 -6.20 19.36
CA MET A 19 -3.67 -6.80 18.46
C MET A 19 -4.10 -6.95 16.98
N SER A 20 -5.21 -6.33 16.55
CA SER A 20 -5.73 -6.53 15.19
C SER A 20 -5.47 -5.38 14.19
N ALA A 21 -4.85 -4.28 14.63
CA ALA A 21 -4.77 -3.08 13.78
C ALA A 21 -3.60 -3.05 12.77
N ALA A 22 -2.60 -3.93 12.91
CA ALA A 22 -1.30 -3.72 12.26
C ALA A 22 -0.95 -4.65 11.09
N THR A 23 -1.77 -5.64 10.73
CA THR A 23 -1.33 -6.70 9.79
C THR A 23 -1.96 -6.67 8.38
N LEU A 24 -2.80 -5.69 8.02
CA LEU A 24 -3.60 -5.75 6.79
C LEU A 24 -3.69 -4.43 5.99
N ALA A 25 -2.60 -3.69 5.80
CA ALA A 25 -2.60 -2.57 4.85
C ALA A 25 -2.56 -3.07 3.38
N SER A 26 -3.50 -3.95 2.98
CA SER A 26 -3.76 -4.24 1.58
C SER A 26 -4.64 -3.12 1.00
N HIS A 27 -4.14 -2.36 0.01
CA HIS A 27 -4.88 -1.29 -0.65
C HIS A 27 -6.00 -1.78 -1.59
N ASN A 28 -6.80 -2.74 -1.15
CA ASN A 28 -7.79 -3.42 -2.00
C ASN A 28 -9.17 -2.73 -2.01
N GLU A 29 -9.30 -1.59 -1.33
CA GLU A 29 -10.53 -0.80 -1.32
C GLU A 29 -10.60 0.12 -2.55
N ILE A 30 -11.32 -0.34 -3.57
CA ILE A 30 -11.65 0.42 -4.77
C ILE A 30 -12.51 1.63 -4.35
N GLY A 31 -12.04 2.85 -4.62
CA GLY A 31 -12.80 4.10 -4.41
C GLY A 31 -12.09 5.19 -3.61
N LYS A 32 -11.15 4.82 -2.73
CA LYS A 32 -10.36 5.83 -1.95
C LYS A 32 -9.25 6.48 -2.79
N VAL A 33 -8.80 5.80 -3.85
CA VAL A 33 -7.77 6.28 -4.78
C VAL A 33 -8.30 6.15 -6.21
N ARG A 34 -8.20 7.22 -7.00
CA ARG A 34 -8.60 7.20 -8.42
C ARG A 34 -7.52 6.51 -9.24
N CYS A 35 -7.90 5.66 -10.20
CA CYS A 35 -6.95 4.90 -11.03
C CYS A 35 -5.91 5.80 -11.73
N LEU A 36 -6.36 6.94 -12.26
CA LEU A 36 -5.49 7.93 -12.93
C LEU A 36 -4.60 8.73 -11.98
N SER A 37 -4.72 8.52 -10.66
CA SER A 37 -3.77 9.07 -9.69
C SER A 37 -2.43 8.33 -9.68
N CYS A 38 -2.39 7.15 -10.30
CA CYS A 38 -1.17 6.35 -10.45
C CYS A 38 -0.90 6.02 -11.92
N HIS A 39 -1.92 5.67 -12.70
CA HIS A 39 -1.76 5.31 -14.10
C HIS A 39 -1.88 6.51 -15.03
N VAL A 40 -1.01 6.57 -16.05
CA VAL A 40 -1.11 7.57 -17.14
C VAL A 40 -2.36 7.33 -17.98
N LYS A 41 -2.65 6.05 -18.23
CA LYS A 41 -3.84 5.55 -18.91
C LYS A 41 -4.22 4.21 -18.31
N LEU A 42 -5.50 3.88 -18.35
CA LEU A 42 -5.98 2.59 -17.86
C LEU A 42 -5.51 1.45 -18.77
N PRO A 43 -4.90 0.39 -18.22
CA PRO A 43 -4.42 -0.75 -18.98
C PRO A 43 -5.58 -1.71 -19.31
N PHE A 44 -6.40 -1.39 -20.31
CA PHE A 44 -7.52 -2.26 -20.72
C PHE A 44 -7.07 -3.53 -21.48
N ASN A 45 -5.80 -3.59 -21.89
CA ASN A 45 -5.29 -4.60 -22.81
C ASN A 45 -3.96 -5.25 -22.39
N LYS A 46 -3.66 -5.29 -21.07
CA LYS A 46 -2.45 -5.93 -20.50
C LYS A 46 -1.11 -5.35 -21.00
N ILE A 47 -1.13 -4.24 -21.75
CA ILE A 47 0.07 -3.57 -22.22
C ILE A 47 0.61 -2.71 -21.08
N ALA A 48 1.71 -3.18 -20.48
CA ALA A 48 2.60 -2.54 -19.52
C ALA A 48 2.07 -1.26 -18.85
N ASP A 49 1.80 -1.37 -17.56
CA ASP A 49 1.31 -0.26 -16.75
C ASP A 49 2.29 0.93 -16.80
N ARG A 50 1.85 2.04 -17.43
CA ARG A 50 2.58 3.30 -17.37
C ARG A 50 2.10 4.10 -16.17
N PHE A 51 3.05 4.52 -15.33
CA PHE A 51 2.76 5.24 -14.10
C PHE A 51 3.11 6.73 -14.18
N THR A 52 2.31 7.58 -13.54
CA THR A 52 2.62 9.00 -13.35
C THR A 52 3.54 9.17 -12.14
N SER A 53 4.37 10.20 -12.14
CA SER A 53 5.14 10.59 -10.93
C SER A 53 4.23 11.13 -9.81
N TYR A 54 2.99 11.51 -10.14
CA TYR A 54 1.97 11.93 -9.16
C TYR A 54 1.59 10.81 -8.18
N SER A 55 1.80 9.55 -8.54
CA SER A 55 1.59 8.38 -7.67
C SER A 55 2.26 8.51 -6.31
N VAL A 56 3.46 9.11 -6.23
CA VAL A 56 4.16 9.37 -4.96
C VAL A 56 3.34 10.27 -4.04
N LYS A 57 2.74 11.34 -4.59
CA LYS A 57 1.86 12.23 -3.82
C LYS A 57 0.61 11.48 -3.35
N THR A 58 0.06 10.61 -4.20
CA THR A 58 -1.09 9.79 -3.86
C THR A 58 -0.81 8.88 -2.66
N CYS A 59 0.31 8.17 -2.65
CA CYS A 59 0.72 7.34 -1.50
C CYS A 59 0.88 8.19 -0.24
N ARG A 60 1.56 9.33 -0.34
CA ARG A 60 1.86 10.24 0.79
C ARG A 60 0.65 10.90 1.43
N LYS A 61 -0.54 10.86 0.80
CA LYS A 61 -1.79 11.29 1.45
C LYS A 61 -2.07 10.52 2.75
N CYS A 62 -1.65 9.25 2.80
CA CYS A 62 -1.77 8.41 3.98
C CYS A 62 -0.38 8.00 4.52
N HIS A 63 0.56 7.71 3.62
CA HIS A 63 1.91 7.25 3.93
C HIS A 63 2.89 8.40 4.09
N ASN A 64 2.72 9.17 5.17
CA ASN A 64 3.58 10.31 5.46
C ASN A 64 4.82 9.93 6.30
N GLU A 65 5.77 10.85 6.39
CA GLU A 65 7.07 10.68 7.06
C GLU A 65 6.95 10.36 8.57
N LYS A 66 5.80 10.63 9.19
CA LYS A 66 5.54 10.29 10.59
C LYS A 66 5.05 8.85 10.77
N MET A 67 4.52 8.24 9.71
CA MET A 67 3.98 6.88 9.71
C MET A 67 4.95 5.86 9.12
N ILE A 68 5.75 6.27 8.14
CA ILE A 68 6.70 5.41 7.45
C ILE A 68 8.08 6.03 7.50
N THR A 69 9.04 5.26 8.00
CA THR A 69 10.45 5.56 7.82
C THR A 69 10.81 5.13 6.40
N PHE A 70 11.17 6.08 5.55
CA PHE A 70 11.64 5.76 4.21
C PHE A 70 13.12 5.40 4.27
N ASP A 71 13.45 4.11 4.13
CA ASP A 71 14.84 3.66 4.07
C ASP A 71 15.56 4.14 2.80
N HIS A 72 14.80 4.57 1.79
CA HIS A 72 15.33 5.08 0.54
C HIS A 72 14.48 6.21 -0.05
N PRO A 73 15.10 7.10 -0.84
CA PRO A 73 14.37 8.17 -1.52
C PRO A 73 13.44 7.62 -2.61
N VAL A 74 12.32 8.32 -2.82
CA VAL A 74 11.38 8.12 -3.93
C VAL A 74 11.04 9.48 -4.57
N GLY A 75 10.56 9.47 -5.81
CA GLY A 75 10.33 10.67 -6.61
C GLY A 75 11.61 11.22 -7.28
N ILE A 76 12.70 10.46 -7.30
CA ILE A 76 13.99 10.85 -7.88
C ILE A 76 14.19 10.22 -9.26
N ARG A 77 14.86 10.92 -10.18
CA ARG A 77 15.24 10.34 -11.48
C ARG A 77 16.40 9.36 -11.29
N VAL A 78 16.24 8.17 -11.82
CA VAL A 78 17.28 7.13 -11.77
C VAL A 78 18.23 7.35 -12.95
N LYS A 79 19.54 7.40 -12.68
CA LYS A 79 20.57 7.55 -13.73
C LYS A 79 21.06 6.21 -14.28
N LYS A 80 20.80 5.12 -13.56
CA LYS A 80 21.14 3.75 -13.95
C LYS A 80 19.91 3.03 -14.49
N THR A 81 20.13 2.10 -15.40
CA THR A 81 19.08 1.20 -15.89
C THR A 81 18.66 0.27 -14.75
N LEU A 82 17.36 0.22 -14.46
CA LEU A 82 16.78 -0.77 -13.56
C LEU A 82 16.36 -2.02 -14.35
N PRO A 83 16.27 -3.18 -13.68
CA PRO A 83 15.62 -4.36 -14.23
C PRO A 83 14.23 -4.07 -14.84
N PRO A 84 13.83 -4.73 -15.94
CA PRO A 84 12.57 -4.43 -16.65
C PRO A 84 11.30 -4.62 -15.80
N ASP A 85 11.37 -5.43 -14.75
CA ASP A 85 10.30 -5.72 -13.80
C ASP A 85 10.13 -4.63 -12.72
N LEU A 86 11.04 -3.65 -12.64
CA LEU A 86 10.94 -2.50 -11.76
C LEU A 86 10.47 -1.27 -12.53
N PRO A 87 9.16 -0.94 -12.51
CA PRO A 87 8.63 0.14 -13.31
C PRO A 87 9.08 1.51 -12.80
N LEU A 88 9.40 2.40 -13.74
CA LEU A 88 9.59 3.82 -13.47
C LEU A 88 8.34 4.61 -13.86
N SER A 89 8.21 5.83 -13.34
CA SER A 89 7.21 6.77 -13.87
C SER A 89 7.50 7.15 -15.31
N GLU A 90 6.52 7.74 -15.97
CA GLU A 90 6.59 8.24 -17.35
C GLU A 90 7.75 9.21 -17.62
N ASP A 91 8.25 9.88 -16.58
CA ASP A 91 9.37 10.83 -16.63
C ASP A 91 10.69 10.25 -16.05
N GLY A 92 10.75 8.93 -15.87
CA GLY A 92 11.96 8.18 -15.49
C GLY A 92 12.31 8.25 -14.00
N ARG A 93 11.32 8.42 -13.11
CA ARG A 93 11.55 8.47 -11.66
C ARG A 93 11.22 7.16 -10.97
N MET A 94 12.01 6.85 -9.96
CA MET A 94 11.69 5.81 -8.99
C MET A 94 10.49 6.29 -8.15
N ILE A 95 9.45 5.49 -8.08
CA ILE A 95 8.21 5.76 -7.35
C ILE A 95 7.96 4.66 -6.33
N CYS A 96 6.97 4.79 -5.46
CA CYS A 96 6.64 3.74 -4.49
C CYS A 96 6.34 2.39 -5.19
N ILE A 97 5.66 2.45 -6.34
CA ILE A 97 5.23 1.28 -7.13
C ILE A 97 6.41 0.57 -7.81
N THR A 98 7.58 1.23 -7.92
CA THR A 98 8.79 0.58 -8.43
C THR A 98 9.11 -0.69 -7.62
N CYS A 99 8.81 -0.71 -6.32
CA CYS A 99 9.04 -1.86 -5.45
C CYS A 99 7.75 -2.39 -4.78
N HIS A 100 6.74 -1.56 -4.55
CA HIS A 100 5.52 -1.94 -3.83
C HIS A 100 4.30 -2.09 -4.76
N THR A 101 3.70 -3.26 -4.78
CA THR A 101 2.47 -3.51 -5.56
C THR A 101 1.24 -2.97 -4.82
N PHE A 102 0.44 -2.13 -5.49
CA PHE A 102 -0.83 -1.63 -4.93
C PHE A 102 -1.99 -2.62 -5.19
N HIS A 103 -2.08 -3.15 -6.42
CA HIS A 103 -3.02 -4.24 -6.74
C HIS A 103 -2.41 -5.58 -6.30
N ARG A 104 -3.23 -6.51 -5.78
CA ARG A 104 -2.83 -7.92 -5.72
C ARG A 104 -2.66 -8.44 -7.14
N ALA A 105 -1.69 -9.33 -7.35
CA ALA A 105 -1.33 -9.90 -8.65
C ALA A 105 -2.47 -10.63 -9.40
N THR A 106 -3.64 -10.79 -8.78
CA THR A 106 -4.80 -11.48 -9.32
C THR A 106 -5.89 -10.49 -9.73
N TYR A 107 -5.67 -9.80 -10.85
CA TYR A 107 -6.74 -9.40 -11.77
C TYR A 107 -6.47 -10.06 -13.14
N LEU A 108 -6.21 -11.37 -13.10
CA LEU A 108 -6.20 -12.26 -14.28
C LEU A 108 -7.60 -12.80 -14.52
#